data_AF-K0V726-F1
#
_entry.id   AF-K0V726-F1
#
_cell.length_a   1.000
_cell.length_b   1.000
_cell.length_c   1.000
_cell.angle_alpha   90.00
_cell.angle_beta   90.00
_cell.angle_gamma   90.00
#
_symmetry.space_group_name_H-M   'P 1'
#
loop_
_entity.id
_entity.type
_entity.pdbx_description
1 polymer ?
#
loop_
_entity_poly.entity_id
_entity_poly.type
_entity_poly.pdbx_seq_one_letter_code
_entity_poly.pdbx_strand_id
1 'polypeptide(L)'
;MSPLTTAVSSREYLVGGTFLGEVTGSGTAALAGGTLEAGYQIGCGISADVVDARFGGNITPSLSSAGVPSVGGGLFAQIRPTLKPGTASVIPVTKIQYDGDSARVTITGLRIKIDNCVGQSFIRSYATFTSSTADTQDVVSYVGVTKAV
;
A
#
# COMPACT_ATOMS: atom_id res chain seq x y z
N MET A 1 -10.88 -10.96 2.15
CA MET A 1 -12.33 -10.96 1.87
C MET A 1 -12.56 -10.69 0.39
N SER A 2 -13.75 -10.95 -0.15
CA SER A 2 -14.07 -10.53 -1.52
C SER A 2 -14.15 -9.00 -1.61
N PRO A 3 -13.42 -8.35 -2.54
CA PRO A 3 -13.40 -6.90 -2.63
C PRO A 3 -14.79 -6.36 -3.01
N LEU A 4 -15.22 -5.30 -2.31
CA LEU A 4 -16.53 -4.68 -2.55
C LEU A 4 -16.70 -4.16 -3.99
N THR A 5 -15.60 -3.81 -4.66
CA THR A 5 -15.62 -3.35 -6.06
C THR A 5 -15.68 -4.48 -7.08
N THR A 6 -15.64 -5.76 -6.65
CA THR A 6 -15.55 -6.96 -7.53
C THR A 6 -14.37 -6.96 -8.51
N ALA A 7 -13.50 -5.95 -8.45
CA ALA A 7 -12.36 -5.81 -9.32
C ALA A 7 -11.29 -6.83 -8.93
N VAL A 8 -10.83 -7.62 -9.91
CA VAL A 8 -9.84 -8.70 -9.72
C VAL A 8 -8.49 -8.16 -9.22
N SER A 9 -8.21 -6.87 -9.46
CA SER A 9 -7.02 -6.14 -8.99
C SER A 9 -7.21 -5.44 -7.64
N SER A 10 -8.37 -5.57 -7.00
CA SER A 10 -8.63 -4.99 -5.68
C SER A 10 -8.35 -6.02 -4.58
N ARG A 11 -7.74 -5.56 -3.49
CA ARG A 11 -7.44 -6.36 -2.29
C ARG A 11 -7.98 -5.65 -1.08
N GLU A 12 -8.57 -6.43 -0.19
CA GLU A 12 -9.26 -5.90 0.97
C GLU A 12 -8.89 -6.67 2.23
N TYR A 13 -8.44 -5.90 3.22
CA TYR A 13 -7.94 -6.39 4.50
C TYR A 13 -8.85 -5.90 5.61
N LEU A 14 -9.09 -6.79 6.56
CA LEU A 14 -9.60 -6.44 7.87
C LEU A 14 -8.45 -6.67 8.85
N VAL A 15 -7.98 -5.62 9.47
CA VAL A 15 -6.85 -5.68 10.40
C VAL A 15 -7.25 -5.22 11.78
N GLY A 16 -6.61 -5.84 12.77
CA GLY A 16 -6.72 -5.46 14.17
C GLY A 16 -5.42 -5.80 14.89
N GLY A 17 -5.20 -5.14 16.01
CA GLY A 17 -4.02 -5.33 16.83
C GLY A 17 -4.01 -4.38 18.01
N THR A 18 -3.40 -4.82 19.11
CA THR A 18 -3.13 -3.99 20.28
C THR A 18 -1.63 -3.76 20.35
N PHE A 19 -1.24 -2.50 20.45
CA PHE A 19 0.15 -2.06 20.58
C PHE A 19 0.30 -1.40 21.95
N LEU A 20 1.28 -1.89 22.71
CA LEU A 20 1.63 -1.38 24.04
C LEU A 20 3.08 -0.93 24.00
N GLY A 21 3.34 0.30 24.41
CA GLY A 21 4.67 0.79 24.73
C GLY A 21 4.73 1.13 26.22
N GLU A 22 5.81 0.75 26.87
CA GLU A 22 6.03 1.01 28.29
C GLU A 22 7.51 1.32 28.52
N VAL A 23 7.77 2.35 29.32
CA VAL A 23 9.10 2.77 29.76
C VAL A 23 9.26 2.30 31.20
N THR A 24 10.05 1.26 31.39
CA THR A 24 10.37 0.74 32.72
C THR A 24 11.81 1.07 33.10
N GLY A 25 12.05 1.36 34.37
CA GLY A 25 13.40 1.55 34.92
C GLY A 25 13.50 2.75 35.85
N SER A 26 14.54 2.79 36.68
CA SER A 26 14.80 3.87 37.64
C SER A 26 15.73 4.94 37.03
N GLY A 27 15.38 5.42 35.83
CA GLY A 27 16.13 6.48 35.17
C GLY A 27 16.18 7.76 36.00
N THR A 28 17.26 8.53 35.88
CA THR A 28 17.44 9.79 36.61
C THR A 28 16.75 10.98 35.95
N ALA A 29 16.38 10.86 34.68
CA ALA A 29 15.68 11.89 33.92
C ALA A 29 14.16 11.71 34.04
N ALA A 30 13.45 12.82 34.31
CA ALA A 30 11.99 12.82 34.33
C ALA A 30 11.44 12.60 32.93
N LEU A 31 10.47 11.68 32.81
CA LEU A 31 9.74 11.44 31.57
C LEU A 31 8.82 12.62 31.29
N ALA A 32 8.94 13.17 30.09
CA ALA A 32 8.07 14.22 29.55
C ALA A 32 6.92 13.63 28.70
N GLY A 33 6.72 12.32 28.78
CA GLY A 33 5.79 11.60 27.92
C GLY A 33 6.36 11.37 26.52
N GLY A 34 5.49 11.15 25.55
CA GLY A 34 5.92 10.82 24.20
C GLY A 34 4.78 10.54 23.24
N THR A 35 5.09 9.80 22.16
CA THR A 35 4.09 9.40 21.16
C THR A 35 4.12 7.91 20.88
N LEU A 36 2.94 7.30 20.79
CA LEU A 36 2.77 5.96 20.23
C LEU A 36 2.02 6.06 18.91
N GLU A 37 2.72 5.76 17.82
CA GLU A 37 2.14 5.64 16.49
C GLU A 37 2.00 4.16 16.14
N ALA A 38 0.84 3.76 15.61
CA ALA A 38 0.63 2.41 15.12
C ALA A 38 -0.08 2.45 13.77
N GLY A 39 0.27 1.50 12.92
CA GLY A 39 -0.35 1.39 11.61
C GLY A 39 0.05 0.14 10.84
N TYR A 40 -0.17 0.19 9.53
CA TYR A 40 0.09 -0.93 8.64
C TYR A 40 0.86 -0.45 7.43
N GLN A 41 1.83 -1.25 7.02
CA GLN A 41 2.55 -1.08 5.78
C GLN A 41 2.05 -2.08 4.78
N ILE A 42 1.86 -1.61 3.56
CA ILE A 42 1.24 -2.34 2.50
C ILE A 42 2.15 -2.28 1.29
N GLY A 43 2.58 -3.45 0.83
CA GLY A 43 3.29 -3.60 -0.42
C GLY A 43 2.41 -4.30 -1.44
N CYS A 44 2.34 -3.76 -2.65
CA CYS A 44 1.93 -4.54 -3.80
C CYS A 44 3.19 -5.03 -4.52
N GLY A 45 3.26 -6.31 -4.96
CA GLY A 45 4.40 -6.77 -5.74
C GLY A 45 4.45 -6.14 -7.15
N ILE A 46 3.30 -5.92 -7.77
CA ILE A 46 3.17 -5.32 -9.09
C ILE A 46 1.93 -4.42 -9.12
N SER A 47 2.15 -3.13 -9.30
CA SER A 47 1.06 -2.17 -9.48
C SER A 47 0.78 -2.08 -10.98
N ALA A 48 -0.41 -2.46 -11.43
CA ALA A 48 -0.82 -2.06 -12.78
C ALA A 48 -1.15 -0.57 -12.71
N ASP A 49 -0.58 0.24 -13.58
CA ASP A 49 -1.06 1.58 -13.84
C ASP A 49 -1.92 1.57 -15.12
N VAL A 50 -2.66 2.67 -15.34
CA VAL A 50 -3.63 2.89 -16.43
C VAL A 50 -3.36 2.00 -17.65
N VAL A 51 -4.37 1.21 -18.03
CA VAL A 51 -4.37 0.46 -19.29
C VAL A 51 -4.35 1.44 -20.44
N ASP A 52 -3.19 1.59 -21.10
CA ASP A 52 -3.09 2.29 -22.39
C ASP A 52 -3.73 1.36 -23.44
N ALA A 53 -5.03 1.55 -23.64
CA ALA A 53 -5.82 0.83 -24.62
C ALA A 53 -5.75 1.60 -25.94
N ARG A 54 -4.84 1.17 -26.83
CA ARG A 54 -4.68 1.77 -28.15
C ARG A 54 -5.57 1.03 -29.14
N PHE A 55 -6.59 1.73 -29.59
CA PHE A 55 -7.44 1.31 -30.70
C PHE A 55 -7.03 2.11 -31.92
N GLY A 56 -6.67 1.41 -32.99
CA GLY A 56 -6.24 2.04 -34.23
C GLY A 56 -6.67 1.24 -35.45
N GLY A 57 -6.91 1.94 -36.54
CA GLY A 57 -7.07 1.35 -37.86
C GLY A 57 -5.95 1.84 -38.76
N ASN A 58 -5.39 0.96 -39.59
CA ASN A 58 -4.58 1.38 -40.72
C ASN A 58 -5.39 1.23 -42.01
N ILE A 59 -5.05 2.06 -42.98
CA ILE A 59 -5.56 1.96 -44.34
C ILE A 59 -4.33 1.97 -45.24
N THR A 60 -4.09 0.84 -45.89
CA THR A 60 -2.89 0.63 -46.70
C THR A 60 -3.34 0.55 -48.16
N PRO A 61 -3.01 1.54 -48.99
CA PRO A 61 -3.24 1.43 -50.43
C PRO A 61 -2.36 0.30 -50.97
N SER A 62 -2.95 -0.60 -51.74
CA SER A 62 -2.26 -1.77 -52.32
C SER A 62 -2.69 -1.98 -53.76
N LEU A 63 -1.77 -2.44 -54.60
CA LEU A 63 -2.08 -2.79 -55.98
C LEU A 63 -2.41 -4.28 -56.02
N SER A 64 -3.60 -4.61 -56.50
CA SER A 64 -3.99 -5.99 -56.74
C SER A 64 -3.12 -6.61 -57.85
N SER A 65 -3.05 -7.94 -57.90
CA SER A 65 -2.30 -8.67 -58.94
C SER A 65 -2.78 -8.37 -60.37
N ALA A 66 -3.98 -7.81 -60.53
CA ALA A 66 -4.54 -7.33 -61.79
C ALA A 66 -4.16 -5.86 -62.13
N GLY A 67 -3.29 -5.21 -61.35
CA GLY A 67 -2.87 -3.82 -61.56
C GLY A 67 -3.92 -2.78 -61.16
N VAL A 68 -5.02 -3.18 -60.53
CA VAL A 68 -6.10 -2.27 -60.11
C VAL A 68 -5.80 -1.76 -58.69
N PRO A 69 -5.90 -0.44 -58.43
CA PRO A 69 -5.77 0.13 -57.09
C PRO A 69 -6.83 -0.46 -56.16
N SER A 70 -6.39 -0.93 -54.99
CA SER A 70 -7.27 -1.50 -53.97
C SER A 70 -6.87 -0.99 -52.58
N VAL A 71 -7.84 -0.79 -51.70
CA VAL A 71 -7.59 -0.29 -50.35
C VAL A 71 -7.83 -1.41 -49.35
N GLY A 72 -6.76 -1.85 -48.68
CA GLY A 72 -6.86 -2.81 -47.58
C GLY A 72 -6.85 -2.07 -46.25
N GLY A 73 -7.78 -2.39 -45.35
CA GLY A 73 -7.83 -1.84 -44.00
C GLY A 73 -7.59 -2.91 -42.94
N GLY A 74 -6.77 -2.60 -41.94
CA GLY A 74 -6.55 -3.46 -40.78
C GLY A 74 -6.96 -2.76 -39.50
N LEU A 75 -7.74 -3.43 -38.65
CA LEU A 75 -8.05 -2.97 -37.30
C LEU A 75 -7.08 -3.63 -36.32
N PHE A 76 -6.49 -2.84 -35.42
CA PHE A 76 -5.70 -3.37 -34.32
C PHE A 76 -6.16 -2.78 -32.99
N ALA A 77 -6.24 -3.65 -31.99
CA ALA A 77 -6.47 -3.27 -30.60
C ALA A 77 -5.27 -3.78 -29.81
N GLN A 78 -4.55 -2.88 -29.16
CA GLN A 78 -3.42 -3.24 -28.31
C GLN A 78 -3.64 -2.72 -26.89
N ILE A 79 -3.71 -3.66 -25.94
CA ILE A 79 -3.83 -3.36 -24.51
C ILE A 79 -2.43 -3.55 -23.91
N ARG A 80 -1.79 -2.44 -23.51
CA ARG A 80 -0.51 -2.50 -22.79
C ARG A 80 -0.73 -2.01 -21.36
N PRO A 81 -0.83 -2.92 -20.37
CA PRO A 81 -0.77 -2.49 -18.97
C PRO A 81 0.64 -1.99 -18.67
N THR A 82 0.78 -0.74 -18.23
CA THR A 82 2.07 -0.24 -17.73
C THR A 82 2.26 -0.75 -16.31
N LEU A 83 3.13 -1.75 -16.15
CA LEU A 83 3.46 -2.30 -14.83
C LEU A 83 4.49 -1.39 -14.16
N LYS A 84 4.12 -0.79 -13.02
CA LYS A 84 5.06 -0.07 -12.16
C LYS A 84 5.61 -1.01 -11.08
N PRO A 85 6.90 -0.91 -10.73
CA PRO A 85 7.45 -1.62 -9.58
C PRO A 85 6.60 -1.36 -8.34
N GLY A 86 6.33 -2.43 -7.61
CA GLY A 86 5.58 -2.39 -6.37
C GLY A 86 6.15 -1.42 -5.34
N THR A 87 5.34 -0.48 -4.86
CA THR A 87 5.73 0.43 -3.78
C THR A 87 5.13 -0.01 -2.44
N ALA A 88 5.90 0.14 -1.37
CA ALA A 88 5.40 -0.03 -0.01
C ALA A 88 4.83 1.31 0.49
N SER A 89 3.53 1.37 0.74
CA SER A 89 2.88 2.52 1.38
C SER A 89 2.71 2.27 2.87
N VAL A 90 3.07 3.27 3.67
CA VAL A 90 2.85 3.28 5.12
C VAL A 90 1.53 3.98 5.37
N ILE A 91 0.56 3.28 5.96
CA ILE A 91 -0.71 3.84 6.41
C ILE A 91 -0.63 4.04 7.93
N PRO A 92 -0.36 5.27 8.40
CA PRO A 92 -0.50 5.59 9.81
C PRO A 92 -1.97 5.54 10.17
N VAL A 93 -2.32 4.68 11.14
CA VAL A 93 -3.73 4.52 11.56
C VAL A 93 -4.04 5.48 12.69
N THR A 94 -3.14 5.55 13.67
CA THR A 94 -3.33 6.43 14.82
C THR A 94 -1.99 6.78 15.43
N LYS A 95 -1.96 7.98 16.00
CA LYS A 95 -0.85 8.52 16.76
C LYS A 95 -1.43 9.18 17.98
N ILE A 96 -1.04 8.69 19.15
CA ILE A 96 -1.44 9.28 20.43
C ILE A 96 -0.23 9.92 21.09
N GLN A 97 -0.46 11.04 21.77
CA GLN A 97 0.47 11.59 22.74
C GLN A 97 0.10 11.03 24.11
N TYR A 98 1.09 10.65 24.90
CA TYR A 98 0.88 10.15 26.26
C TYR A 98 1.76 10.92 27.22
N ASP A 99 1.21 11.25 28.40
CA ASP A 99 1.96 11.75 29.55
C ASP A 99 2.07 10.59 30.54
N GLY A 100 3.31 10.15 30.82
CA GLY A 100 3.58 9.04 31.73
C GLY A 100 4.60 8.04 31.18
N ASP A 101 4.51 6.80 31.67
CA ASP A 101 5.42 5.70 31.37
C ASP A 101 4.87 4.74 30.30
N SER A 102 3.56 4.71 30.07
CA SER A 102 2.92 3.71 29.23
C SER A 102 1.88 4.31 28.29
N ALA A 103 1.76 3.68 27.12
CA ALA A 103 0.78 4.03 26.11
C ALA A 103 0.22 2.75 25.47
N ARG A 104 -1.10 2.73 25.26
CA ARG A 104 -1.78 1.63 24.58
C ARG A 104 -2.63 2.15 23.44
N VAL A 105 -2.48 1.53 22.28
CA VAL A 105 -3.34 1.73 21.12
C VAL A 105 -3.98 0.40 20.76
N THR A 106 -5.29 0.41 20.55
CA THR A 106 -6.01 -0.76 20.03
C THR A 106 -6.69 -0.40 18.73
N ILE A 107 -6.38 -1.15 17.68
CA ILE A 107 -7.02 -1.05 16.37
C ILE A 107 -7.94 -2.26 16.24
N THR A 108 -9.22 -2.03 15.97
CA THR A 108 -10.21 -3.09 15.80
C THR A 108 -11.03 -2.85 14.55
N GLY A 109 -11.09 -3.86 13.67
CA GLY A 109 -11.94 -3.82 12.49
C GLY A 109 -11.55 -2.76 11.47
N LEU A 110 -10.28 -2.37 11.39
CA LEU A 110 -9.84 -1.41 10.39
C LEU A 110 -9.87 -2.07 9.00
N ARG A 111 -10.65 -1.48 8.11
CA ARG A 111 -10.81 -1.96 6.73
C ARG A 111 -9.90 -1.18 5.80
N ILE A 112 -8.96 -1.88 5.19
CA ILE A 112 -7.98 -1.30 4.28
C ILE A 112 -8.23 -1.86 2.88
N LYS A 113 -8.37 -0.96 1.91
CA LYS A 113 -8.56 -1.28 0.50
C LYS A 113 -7.34 -0.86 -0.31
N ILE A 114 -6.90 -1.74 -1.20
CA ILE A 114 -5.87 -1.46 -2.19
C ILE A 114 -6.48 -1.73 -3.56
N ASP A 115 -6.41 -0.74 -4.45
CA ASP A 115 -6.79 -0.89 -5.84
C ASP A 115 -5.53 -1.01 -6.72
N ASN A 116 -5.69 -1.59 -7.92
CA ASN A 116 -4.60 -1.76 -8.90
C ASN A 116 -3.43 -2.66 -8.47
N CYS A 117 -3.62 -3.53 -7.47
CA CYS A 117 -2.60 -4.51 -7.11
C CYS A 117 -2.75 -5.79 -7.93
N VAL A 118 -1.86 -5.99 -8.91
CA VAL A 118 -1.88 -7.12 -9.83
C VAL A 118 -0.89 -8.18 -9.35
N GLY A 119 -1.35 -9.08 -8.49
CA GLY A 119 -0.54 -10.20 -8.01
C GLY A 119 -0.67 -10.41 -6.50
N GLN A 120 0.43 -10.87 -5.89
CA GLN A 120 0.53 -11.06 -4.45
C GLN A 120 0.69 -9.71 -3.74
N SER A 121 -0.05 -9.58 -2.66
CA SER A 121 -0.13 -8.36 -1.87
C SER A 121 0.33 -8.63 -0.44
N PHE A 122 1.10 -7.73 0.13
CA PHE A 122 1.76 -7.91 1.43
C PHE A 122 1.28 -6.84 2.40
N ILE A 123 0.92 -7.24 3.60
CA ILE A 123 0.58 -6.34 4.70
C ILE A 123 1.41 -6.70 5.93
N ARG A 124 1.95 -5.70 6.62
CA ARG A 124 2.61 -5.87 7.91
C ARG A 124 2.22 -4.76 8.86
N SER A 125 2.02 -5.08 10.14
CA SER A 125 1.80 -4.08 11.17
C SER A 125 3.12 -3.39 11.52
N TYR A 126 3.06 -2.12 11.88
CA TYR A 126 4.17 -1.41 12.50
C TYR A 126 3.68 -0.60 13.70
N ALA A 127 4.56 -0.38 14.66
CA ALA A 127 4.34 0.60 15.72
C ALA A 127 5.65 1.30 16.04
N THR A 128 5.57 2.61 16.24
CA THR A 128 6.70 3.45 16.64
C THR A 128 6.33 4.08 17.97
N PHE A 129 7.08 3.71 19.00
CA PHE A 129 6.98 4.29 20.32
C PHE A 129 8.15 5.24 20.53
N THR A 130 7.83 6.50 20.78
CA THR A 130 8.80 7.55 21.09
C THR A 130 8.55 7.98 22.53
N SER A 131 9.59 7.95 23.36
CA SER A 131 9.59 8.51 24.69
C SER A 131 10.56 9.69 24.76
N SER A 132 10.17 10.74 25.45
CA SER A 132 10.94 11.98 25.55
C SER A 132 11.24 12.32 27.01
N THR A 133 12.38 12.95 27.24
CA THR A 133 12.71 13.68 28.48
C THR A 133 12.89 15.16 28.13
N ALA A 134 13.37 15.97 29.08
CA ALA A 134 13.67 17.39 28.81
C ALA A 134 14.68 17.58 27.67
N ASP A 135 15.69 16.70 27.57
CA ASP A 135 16.83 16.88 26.66
C ASP A 135 17.10 15.66 25.76
N THR A 136 16.35 14.56 25.90
CA THR A 136 16.54 13.32 25.12
C THR A 136 15.25 12.79 24.52
N GLN A 137 15.37 12.04 23.41
CA GLN A 137 14.27 11.27 22.83
C GLN A 137 14.75 9.87 22.46
N ASP A 138 14.02 8.88 22.92
CA ASP A 138 14.21 7.46 22.61
C ASP A 138 13.11 7.02 21.67
N VAL A 139 13.48 6.40 20.55
CA VAL A 139 12.54 5.94 19.52
C VAL A 139 12.74 4.44 19.31
N VAL A 140 11.68 3.67 19.56
CA VAL A 140 11.64 2.22 19.33
C VAL A 140 10.59 1.93 18.27
N SER A 141 11.01 1.25 17.20
CA SER A 141 10.11 0.83 16.13
C SER A 141 9.97 -0.69 16.12
N TYR A 142 8.74 -1.16 16.16
CA TYR A 142 8.37 -2.56 16.00
C TYR A 142 7.79 -2.80 14.62
N VAL A 143 8.21 -3.89 13.98
CA VAL A 143 7.67 -4.36 12.70
C VAL A 143 7.18 -5.78 12.89
N GLY A 144 5.90 -6.01 12.61
CA GLY A 144 5.27 -7.31 12.72
C GLY A 144 5.54 -8.22 11.53
N VAL A 145 5.05 -9.46 11.62
CA VAL A 145 5.15 -10.44 10.55
C VAL A 145 4.42 -9.96 9.28
N THR A 146 5.07 -10.10 8.14
CA THR A 146 4.44 -9.84 6.84
C THR A 146 3.46 -10.96 6.51
N LYS A 147 2.22 -10.61 6.22
CA LYS A 147 1.18 -11.51 5.71
C LYS A 147 0.98 -11.24 4.23
N ALA A 148 1.01 -12.30 3.44
CA ALA A 148 0.77 -12.24 2.01
C ALA A 148 -0.60 -12.83 1.69
N VAL A 149 -1.34 -12.17 0.79
CA VAL A 149 -2.66 -12.60 0.27
C VAL A 149 -2.79 -12.32 -1.22
#